data_AF-A0A7S0P038-F1
#
_entry.id   AF-A0A7S0P038-F1
#
_cell.length_a   1.000
_cell.length_b   1.000
_cell.length_c   1.000
_cell.angle_alpha   90.00
_cell.angle_beta   90.00
_cell.angle_gamma   90.00
#
_symmetry.space_group_name_H-M   'P 1'
#
loop_
_entity.id
_entity.type
_entity.pdbx_description
1 polymer ?
#
loop_
_entity_poly.entity_id
_entity_poly.type
_entity_poly.pdbx_seq_one_letter_code
_entity_poly.pdbx_strand_id
1 'polypeptide(L)'
;RVFDPQDSVRSDAVRGFLLELADYLREAAIGPRRGFGGRTSLYGLQRPPLDGQPTALRCGPETSLDALLPYLLPFALTNASSQVLVSIDPSNHKLRGALESSDALGVLGAPPVELCSAETFSEPQTEARFYNVKRAVAHEDDAFPLTGHFVSRLMVYGHIKSTRRDDKAFLDALEPSPKWLRCQLE
;
A
#
# COMPACT_ATOMS: atom_id res chain seq x y z
N ARG A 1 -17.95 3.67 -0.77
CA ARG A 1 -17.83 2.76 -1.95
C ARG A 1 -17.32 1.42 -1.45
N VAL A 2 -18.01 0.31 -1.68
CA VAL A 2 -17.55 -1.01 -1.23
C VAL A 2 -16.50 -1.54 -2.21
N PHE A 3 -15.32 -1.89 -1.73
CA PHE A 3 -14.34 -2.63 -2.52
C PHE A 3 -14.86 -4.05 -2.71
N ASP A 4 -15.16 -4.44 -3.94
CA ASP A 4 -15.56 -5.80 -4.29
C ASP A 4 -14.59 -6.36 -5.35
N PRO A 5 -13.73 -7.32 -5.00
CA PRO A 5 -12.78 -7.95 -5.93
C PRO A 5 -13.41 -8.89 -6.96
N GLN A 6 -14.74 -9.06 -6.94
CA GLN A 6 -15.43 -10.08 -7.72
C GLN A 6 -15.30 -9.83 -9.24
N ASP A 7 -15.07 -10.93 -9.96
CA ASP A 7 -14.79 -11.09 -11.40
C ASP A 7 -13.32 -11.01 -11.87
N SER A 8 -12.43 -10.36 -11.14
CA SER A 8 -11.04 -10.19 -11.62
C SER A 8 -9.98 -11.00 -10.87
N VAL A 9 -10.27 -11.39 -9.63
CA VAL A 9 -9.41 -12.26 -8.81
C VAL A 9 -9.82 -13.70 -9.01
N ARG A 10 -8.89 -14.56 -9.44
CA ARG A 10 -9.18 -15.97 -9.76
C ARG A 10 -9.20 -16.85 -8.53
N SER A 11 -8.32 -16.58 -7.56
CA SER A 11 -8.24 -17.35 -6.31
C SER A 11 -9.23 -16.83 -5.26
N ASP A 12 -10.09 -17.72 -4.77
CA ASP A 12 -11.01 -17.43 -3.66
C ASP A 12 -10.26 -17.08 -2.36
N ALA A 13 -9.11 -17.72 -2.12
CA ALA A 13 -8.30 -17.45 -0.95
C ALA A 13 -7.67 -16.05 -1.02
N VAL A 14 -7.16 -15.65 -2.19
CA VAL A 14 -6.69 -14.27 -2.42
C VAL A 14 -7.84 -13.28 -2.25
N ARG A 15 -9.03 -13.62 -2.77
CA ARG A 15 -10.23 -12.78 -2.61
C ARG A 15 -10.57 -12.55 -1.13
N GLY A 16 -10.61 -13.62 -0.34
CA GLY A 16 -10.82 -13.54 1.10
C GLY A 16 -9.76 -12.68 1.78
N PHE A 17 -8.48 -12.87 1.44
CA PHE A 17 -7.40 -12.06 2.02
C PHE A 17 -7.49 -10.57 1.66
N LEU A 18 -7.91 -10.23 0.45
CA LEU A 18 -8.11 -8.84 0.04
C LEU A 18 -9.25 -8.16 0.84
N LEU A 19 -10.32 -8.91 1.16
CA LEU A 19 -11.40 -8.41 2.02
C LEU A 19 -10.89 -8.17 3.45
N GLU A 20 -10.15 -9.12 4.03
CA GLU A 20 -9.52 -8.97 5.34
C GLU A 20 -8.53 -7.79 5.38
N LEU A 21 -7.77 -7.58 4.31
CA LEU A 21 -6.88 -6.41 4.18
C LEU A 21 -7.68 -5.10 4.13
N ALA A 22 -8.77 -5.06 3.36
CA ALA A 22 -9.62 -3.87 3.26
C ALA A 22 -10.27 -3.53 4.62
N ASP A 23 -10.77 -4.52 5.34
CA ASP A 23 -11.37 -4.35 6.67
C ASP A 23 -10.33 -3.88 7.70
N TYR A 24 -9.15 -4.51 7.71
CA TYR A 24 -8.04 -4.05 8.56
C TYR A 24 -7.68 -2.59 8.28
N LEU A 25 -7.57 -2.20 7.00
CA LEU A 25 -7.22 -0.81 6.63
C LEU A 25 -8.31 0.18 7.03
N ARG A 26 -9.59 -0.19 6.95
CA ARG A 26 -10.70 0.65 7.38
C ARG A 26 -10.60 1.02 8.86
N GLU A 27 -10.15 0.09 9.71
CA GLU A 27 -9.99 0.31 11.15
C GLU A 27 -8.65 0.94 11.54
N ALA A 28 -7.57 0.52 10.87
CA ALA A 28 -6.21 0.90 11.23
C ALA A 28 -5.78 2.24 10.59
N ALA A 29 -6.26 2.55 9.38
CA ALA A 29 -5.92 3.76 8.65
C ALA A 29 -7.01 4.84 8.80
N ILE A 30 -7.29 5.26 10.03
CA ILE A 30 -8.24 6.36 10.32
C ILE A 30 -7.53 7.70 10.60
N GLY A 31 -6.22 7.76 10.40
CA GLY A 31 -5.35 8.81 10.92
C GLY A 31 -4.73 8.44 12.28
N PRO A 32 -4.11 9.40 12.98
CA PRO A 32 -3.44 9.13 14.23
C PRO A 32 -4.43 8.96 15.38
N ARG A 33 -4.04 8.11 16.32
CA ARG A 33 -4.67 7.98 17.64
C ARG A 33 -3.84 8.74 18.67
N ARG A 34 -4.50 9.31 19.67
CA ARG A 34 -3.83 9.94 20.81
C ARG A 34 -3.28 8.88 21.76
N GLY A 35 -2.01 9.01 22.13
CA GLY A 35 -1.40 8.13 23.12
C GLY A 35 -1.75 8.52 24.56
N PHE A 36 -1.67 7.56 25.45
CA PHE A 36 -1.93 7.75 26.88
C PHE A 36 -0.62 8.07 27.62
N GLY A 37 -0.63 9.10 28.47
CA GLY A 37 0.50 9.43 29.33
C GLY A 37 0.62 10.92 29.64
N GLY A 38 1.71 11.29 30.32
CA GLY A 38 1.95 12.67 30.74
C GLY A 38 2.38 13.64 29.62
N ARG A 39 2.69 13.10 28.43
CA ARG A 39 3.10 13.82 27.23
C ARG A 39 2.03 13.69 26.16
N THR A 40 1.76 14.77 25.44
CA THR A 40 0.91 14.71 24.25
C THR A 40 1.58 13.86 23.18
N SER A 41 0.89 12.84 22.69
CA SER A 41 1.45 11.91 21.71
C SER A 41 0.42 11.46 20.71
N LEU A 42 0.89 11.18 19.49
CA LEU A 42 0.11 10.63 18.39
C LEU A 42 0.80 9.37 17.88
N TYR A 43 0.03 8.36 17.52
CA TYR A 43 0.54 7.12 16.94
C TYR A 43 -0.44 6.54 15.93
N GLY A 44 0.07 5.71 15.01
CA GLY A 44 -0.77 5.05 14.01
C GLY A 44 0.01 4.70 12.75
N LEU A 45 -0.72 4.21 11.74
CA LEU A 45 -0.16 3.99 10.41
C LEU A 45 0.16 5.33 9.74
N GLN A 46 1.32 5.37 9.11
CA GLN A 46 1.87 6.48 8.37
C GLN A 46 2.05 6.05 6.92
N ARG A 47 1.90 7.03 6.03
CA ARG A 47 2.30 6.89 4.65
C ARG A 47 3.81 6.57 4.57
N PRO A 48 4.27 5.96 3.46
CA PRO A 48 5.68 5.99 3.12
C PRO A 48 6.23 7.45 3.12
N PRO A 49 7.56 7.65 3.12
CA PRO A 49 8.14 8.99 3.07
C PRO A 49 7.52 9.88 1.97
N LEU A 50 7.34 11.15 2.31
CA LEU A 50 6.75 12.17 1.44
C LEU A 50 7.82 12.96 0.67
N ASP A 51 8.99 12.35 0.46
CA ASP A 51 10.14 12.93 -0.26
C ASP A 51 10.03 12.80 -1.79
N GLY A 52 8.93 12.22 -2.26
CA GLY A 52 8.65 12.02 -3.68
C GLY A 52 9.13 10.68 -4.23
N GLN A 53 9.81 9.84 -3.43
CA GLN A 53 10.22 8.51 -3.85
C GLN A 53 9.08 7.50 -3.65
N PRO A 54 8.55 6.88 -4.72
CA PRO A 54 7.48 5.90 -4.57
C PRO A 54 8.02 4.54 -4.10
N THR A 55 7.11 3.70 -3.64
CA THR A 55 7.33 2.25 -3.50
C THR A 55 7.12 1.59 -4.85
N ALA A 56 8.12 0.85 -5.34
CA ALA A 56 7.98 0.03 -6.53
C ALA A 56 7.37 -1.34 -6.16
N LEU A 57 6.26 -1.69 -6.81
CA LEU A 57 5.74 -3.06 -6.86
C LEU A 57 6.29 -3.74 -8.11
N ARG A 58 7.41 -4.47 -7.93
CA ARG A 58 8.10 -5.15 -9.02
C ARG A 58 7.39 -6.46 -9.37
N CYS A 59 6.99 -6.57 -10.62
CA CYS A 59 6.32 -7.73 -11.21
C CYS A 59 7.25 -8.35 -12.27
N GLY A 60 7.52 -9.64 -12.13
CA GLY A 60 8.32 -10.41 -13.09
C GLY A 60 7.49 -10.89 -14.29
N PRO A 61 8.12 -11.68 -15.19
CA PRO A 61 7.49 -12.24 -16.39
C PRO A 61 6.20 -13.03 -16.12
N GLU A 62 6.16 -13.75 -15.00
CA GLU A 62 5.06 -14.66 -14.64
C GLU A 62 4.21 -14.16 -13.46
N THR A 63 4.42 -12.93 -12.99
CA THR A 63 3.61 -12.38 -11.90
C THR A 63 2.16 -12.25 -12.34
N SER A 64 1.24 -12.85 -11.58
CA SER A 64 -0.20 -12.77 -11.82
C SER A 64 -0.81 -11.52 -11.17
N LEU A 65 -2.02 -11.16 -11.60
CA LEU A 65 -2.79 -10.09 -10.95
C LEU A 65 -3.08 -10.43 -9.48
N ASP A 66 -3.45 -11.68 -9.20
CA ASP A 66 -3.68 -12.21 -7.85
C ASP A 66 -2.45 -12.05 -6.93
N ALA A 67 -1.23 -12.17 -7.47
CA ALA A 67 0.00 -11.94 -6.70
C ALA A 67 0.27 -10.44 -6.44
N LEU A 68 -0.15 -9.56 -7.35
CA LEU A 68 0.05 -8.11 -7.23
C LEU A 68 -0.95 -7.45 -6.28
N LEU A 69 -2.23 -7.82 -6.36
CA LEU A 69 -3.33 -7.13 -5.69
C LEU A 69 -3.15 -6.97 -4.17
N PRO A 70 -2.69 -7.98 -3.40
CA PRO A 70 -2.46 -7.81 -1.97
C PRO A 70 -1.49 -6.67 -1.66
N TYR A 71 -0.46 -6.48 -2.49
CA TYR A 71 0.53 -5.42 -2.32
C TYR A 71 0.03 -4.06 -2.78
N LEU A 72 -0.80 -4.02 -3.84
CA LEU A 72 -1.33 -2.79 -4.40
C LEU A 72 -2.47 -2.20 -3.56
N LEU A 73 -3.32 -3.07 -3.02
CA LEU A 73 -4.55 -2.69 -2.32
C LEU A 73 -4.31 -1.68 -1.17
N PRO A 74 -3.29 -1.81 -0.29
CA PRO A 74 -3.03 -0.84 0.77
C PRO A 74 -2.73 0.58 0.29
N PHE A 75 -2.12 0.72 -0.90
CA PHE A 75 -1.88 2.04 -1.48
C PHE A 75 -3.15 2.57 -2.13
N ALA A 76 -3.83 1.74 -2.90
CA ALA A 76 -5.00 2.16 -3.65
C ALA A 76 -6.22 2.50 -2.76
N LEU A 77 -6.35 1.85 -1.60
CA LEU A 77 -7.43 2.14 -0.64
C LEU A 77 -7.15 3.32 0.28
N THR A 78 -5.99 3.97 0.19
CA THR A 78 -5.58 5.00 1.14
C THR A 78 -5.08 6.25 0.44
N ASN A 79 -4.86 7.31 1.21
CA ASN A 79 -4.19 8.52 0.76
C ASN A 79 -2.71 8.31 0.33
N ALA A 80 -2.21 7.08 0.28
CA ALA A 80 -0.89 6.71 -0.23
C ALA A 80 -0.90 6.28 -1.71
N SER A 81 -2.03 6.37 -2.43
CA SER A 81 -2.16 5.94 -3.83
C SER A 81 -1.14 6.57 -4.78
N SER A 82 -0.70 7.80 -4.53
CA SER A 82 0.33 8.47 -5.33
C SER A 82 1.77 8.04 -5.02
N GLN A 83 1.97 7.18 -4.01
CA GLN A 83 3.30 6.73 -3.55
C GLN A 83 3.62 5.30 -3.96
N VAL A 84 2.88 4.76 -4.92
CA VAL A 84 3.12 3.43 -5.48
C VAL A 84 3.34 3.54 -6.98
N LEU A 85 4.24 2.71 -7.49
CA LEU A 85 4.46 2.52 -8.93
C LEU A 85 4.54 1.02 -9.19
N VAL A 86 3.81 0.54 -10.19
CA VAL A 86 3.86 -0.87 -10.60
C VAL A 86 4.89 -1.01 -11.71
N SER A 87 5.99 -1.69 -11.43
CA SER A 87 7.05 -1.95 -12.40
C SER A 87 6.88 -3.34 -12.99
N ILE A 88 6.52 -3.43 -14.27
CA ILE A 88 6.20 -4.70 -14.94
C ILE A 88 7.33 -5.08 -15.89
N ASP A 89 7.70 -6.36 -15.87
CA ASP A 89 8.58 -6.91 -16.90
C ASP A 89 7.92 -6.80 -18.29
N PRO A 90 8.62 -6.28 -19.33
CA PRO A 90 8.05 -6.10 -20.66
C PRO A 90 7.46 -7.36 -21.29
N SER A 91 7.94 -8.55 -20.89
CA SER A 91 7.43 -9.85 -21.35
C SER A 91 6.08 -10.25 -20.73
N ASN A 92 5.67 -9.63 -19.62
CA ASN A 92 4.41 -9.96 -18.94
C ASN A 92 3.21 -9.22 -19.56
N HIS A 93 2.86 -9.61 -20.79
CA HIS A 93 1.73 -9.04 -21.51
C HIS A 93 0.38 -9.33 -20.83
N LYS A 94 0.28 -10.43 -20.07
CA LYS A 94 -0.95 -10.83 -19.36
C LYS A 94 -1.28 -9.86 -18.24
N LEU A 95 -0.31 -9.57 -17.36
CA LEU A 95 -0.51 -8.63 -16.26
C LEU A 95 -0.72 -7.21 -16.78
N ARG A 96 0.07 -6.81 -17.79
CA ARG A 96 -0.10 -5.51 -18.44
C ARG A 96 -1.50 -5.36 -19.02
N GLY A 97 -1.93 -6.33 -19.83
CA GLY A 97 -3.27 -6.35 -20.41
C GLY A 97 -4.34 -6.33 -19.33
N ALA A 98 -4.17 -7.10 -18.26
CA ALA A 98 -5.10 -7.11 -17.13
C ALA A 98 -5.22 -5.75 -16.45
N LEU A 99 -4.12 -5.01 -16.25
CA LEU A 99 -4.14 -3.66 -15.65
C LEU A 99 -4.69 -2.58 -16.60
N GLU A 100 -4.45 -2.71 -17.91
CA GLU A 100 -4.96 -1.81 -18.95
C GLU A 100 -6.47 -2.03 -19.20
N SER A 101 -6.92 -3.28 -19.19
CA SER A 101 -8.32 -3.68 -19.41
C SER A 101 -9.17 -3.64 -18.15
N SER A 102 -8.57 -3.35 -17.00
CA SER A 102 -9.15 -3.61 -15.70
C SER A 102 -10.23 -2.59 -15.35
N ASP A 103 -11.49 -3.01 -15.46
CA ASP A 103 -12.52 -2.73 -14.44
C ASP A 103 -12.19 -3.45 -13.10
N ALA A 104 -11.20 -4.35 -13.08
CA ALA A 104 -10.73 -5.13 -11.91
C ALA A 104 -10.30 -4.31 -10.71
N LEU A 105 -9.68 -3.16 -10.98
CA LEU A 105 -9.31 -2.20 -9.98
C LEU A 105 -10.52 -1.37 -9.55
N GLY A 106 -11.58 -1.28 -10.36
CA GLY A 106 -12.82 -0.57 -10.03
C GLY A 106 -12.58 0.77 -9.33
N VAL A 107 -12.92 0.83 -8.04
CA VAL A 107 -12.78 1.99 -7.13
C VAL A 107 -11.32 2.40 -6.87
N LEU A 108 -10.35 1.51 -7.07
CA LEU A 108 -8.93 1.65 -6.75
C LEU A 108 -8.19 2.64 -7.67
N GLY A 109 -8.73 2.92 -8.86
CA GLY A 109 -8.05 3.70 -9.90
C GLY A 109 -6.83 2.96 -10.49
N ALA A 110 -6.45 3.32 -11.72
CA ALA A 110 -5.27 2.74 -12.34
C ALA A 110 -3.99 3.30 -11.67
N PRO A 111 -3.12 2.44 -11.09
CA PRO A 111 -1.84 2.92 -10.57
C PRO A 111 -0.94 3.33 -11.74
N PRO A 112 0.06 4.20 -11.50
CA PRO A 112 1.09 4.45 -12.50
C PRO A 112 1.88 3.15 -12.75
N VAL A 113 2.02 2.79 -14.03
CA VAL A 113 2.72 1.60 -14.52
C VAL A 113 3.98 2.01 -15.28
N GLU A 114 5.09 1.34 -14.99
CA GLU A 114 6.35 1.47 -15.74
C GLU A 114 6.77 0.10 -16.28
N LEU A 115 7.14 0.03 -17.56
CA LEU A 115 7.73 -1.17 -18.13
C LEU A 115 9.24 -1.12 -17.93
N CYS A 116 9.80 -2.13 -17.26
CA CYS A 116 11.21 -2.18 -16.93
C CYS A 116 11.68 -3.64 -16.93
N SER A 117 12.76 -3.97 -17.64
CA SER A 117 13.29 -5.34 -17.61
C SER A 117 13.97 -5.63 -16.26
N ALA A 118 14.23 -6.90 -15.96
CA ALA A 118 14.94 -7.27 -14.75
C ALA A 118 16.35 -6.66 -14.68
N GLU A 119 17.03 -6.59 -15.82
CA GLU A 119 18.37 -6.03 -15.97
C GLU A 119 18.37 -4.54 -15.66
N THR A 120 17.51 -3.76 -16.33
CA THR A 120 17.42 -2.31 -16.10
C THR A 120 16.97 -2.00 -14.67
N PHE A 121 16.10 -2.81 -14.09
CA PHE A 121 15.65 -2.62 -12.71
C PHE A 121 16.77 -2.87 -11.69
N SER A 122 17.71 -3.78 -12.01
CA SER A 122 18.87 -4.08 -11.16
C SER A 122 19.98 -3.04 -11.23
N GLU A 123 19.88 -2.07 -12.14
CA GLU A 123 20.82 -0.96 -12.20
C GLU A 123 20.66 -0.09 -10.95
N PRO A 124 21.76 0.21 -10.22
CA PRO A 124 21.68 0.98 -8.96
C PRO A 124 20.98 2.33 -9.10
N GLN A 125 21.08 2.96 -10.26
CA GLN A 125 20.45 4.25 -10.56
C GLN A 125 18.91 4.12 -10.65
N THR A 126 18.42 2.99 -11.16
CA THR A 126 17.00 2.70 -11.26
C THR A 126 16.43 2.40 -9.88
N GLU A 127 17.11 1.58 -9.08
CA GLU A 127 16.65 1.23 -7.73
C GLU A 127 16.67 2.44 -6.78
N ALA A 128 17.67 3.33 -6.90
CA ALA A 128 17.79 4.54 -6.09
C ALA A 128 16.63 5.55 -6.25
N ARG A 129 15.78 5.39 -7.28
CA ARG A 129 14.55 6.20 -7.48
C ARG A 129 13.46 5.85 -6.46
N PHE A 130 13.53 4.66 -5.87
CA PHE A 130 12.48 4.11 -5.03
C PHE A 130 12.84 4.15 -3.56
N TYR A 131 11.85 4.47 -2.73
CA TYR A 131 12.00 4.35 -1.28
C TYR A 131 12.07 2.87 -0.86
N ASN A 132 11.27 2.04 -1.52
CA ASN A 132 11.11 0.63 -1.19
C ASN A 132 10.79 -0.14 -2.46
N VAL A 133 11.31 -1.36 -2.58
CA VAL A 133 10.98 -2.29 -3.65
C VAL A 133 10.33 -3.52 -3.04
N LYS A 134 9.12 -3.83 -3.48
CA LYS A 134 8.39 -5.04 -3.12
C LYS A 134 8.17 -5.89 -4.36
N ARG A 135 8.60 -7.14 -4.29
CA ARG A 135 8.33 -8.13 -5.33
C ARG A 135 6.99 -8.76 -5.02
N ALA A 136 6.06 -8.70 -5.96
CA ALA A 136 4.78 -9.38 -5.86
C ALA A 136 5.04 -10.89 -6.03
N VAL A 137 4.81 -11.65 -4.96
CA VAL A 137 4.98 -13.10 -4.94
C VAL A 137 3.60 -13.72 -4.73
N ALA A 138 3.34 -14.81 -5.44
CA ALA A 138 2.13 -15.59 -5.18
C ALA A 138 2.19 -16.14 -3.75
N HIS A 139 1.06 -16.09 -3.04
CA HIS A 139 0.93 -16.79 -1.77
C HIS A 139 0.73 -18.27 -2.09
N GLU A 140 1.80 -19.06 -1.92
CA GLU A 140 1.75 -20.52 -2.05
C GLU A 140 0.96 -21.13 -0.88
N ASP A 141 0.27 -22.25 -1.13
CA ASP A 141 -0.41 -23.09 -0.13
C ASP A 141 -1.49 -22.40 0.74
N ASP A 142 -2.18 -21.38 0.23
CA ASP A 142 -3.20 -20.61 0.97
C ASP A 142 -2.67 -20.02 2.30
N ALA A 143 -1.34 -19.89 2.42
CA ALA A 143 -0.68 -19.36 3.61
C ALA A 143 -0.60 -17.83 3.53
N PHE A 144 -1.66 -17.17 3.99
CA PHE A 144 -1.70 -15.71 4.07
C PHE A 144 -1.13 -15.19 5.40
N PRO A 145 -0.30 -14.14 5.37
CA PRO A 145 0.16 -13.49 6.59
C PRO A 145 -0.99 -12.77 7.29
N LEU A 146 -0.85 -12.55 8.61
CA LEU A 146 -1.76 -11.66 9.33
C LEU A 146 -1.74 -10.26 8.67
N THR A 147 -2.92 -9.69 8.42
CA THR A 147 -3.11 -8.43 7.69
C THR A 147 -2.29 -7.29 8.28
N GLY A 148 -2.26 -7.14 9.61
CA GLY A 148 -1.45 -6.12 10.27
C GLY A 148 0.06 -6.30 10.06
N HIS A 149 0.56 -7.54 10.10
CA HIS A 149 1.97 -7.83 9.79
C HIS A 149 2.27 -7.53 8.33
N PHE A 150 1.40 -7.94 7.41
CA PHE A 150 1.56 -7.66 5.98
C PHE A 150 1.60 -6.17 5.69
N VAL A 151 0.62 -5.40 6.19
CA VAL A 151 0.56 -3.94 6.01
C VAL A 151 1.79 -3.25 6.61
N SER A 152 2.31 -3.71 7.75
CA SER A 152 3.52 -3.13 8.37
C SER A 152 4.80 -3.29 7.53
N ARG A 153 4.80 -4.18 6.52
CA ARG A 153 5.90 -4.34 5.56
C ARG A 153 5.85 -3.32 4.43
N LEU A 154 4.70 -2.67 4.24
CA LEU A 154 4.40 -1.72 3.16
C LEU A 154 4.29 -0.29 3.69
N MET A 155 3.62 -0.15 4.84
CA MET A 155 3.31 1.11 5.51
C MET A 155 4.05 1.18 6.84
N VAL A 156 4.37 2.39 7.28
CA VAL A 156 5.15 2.60 8.50
C VAL A 156 4.20 2.74 9.68
N TYR A 157 4.39 1.95 10.74
CA TYR A 157 3.76 2.24 12.02
C TYR A 157 4.67 3.16 12.83
N GLY A 158 4.16 4.31 13.24
CA GLY A 158 4.98 5.32 13.89
C GLY A 158 4.26 6.07 14.99
N HIS A 159 5.05 6.78 15.81
CA HIS A 159 4.54 7.67 16.83
C HIS A 159 5.38 8.95 16.91
N ILE A 160 4.77 10.01 17.41
CA ILE A 160 5.40 11.32 17.64
C ILE A 160 4.89 11.88 18.96
N LYS A 161 5.76 12.58 19.70
CA LYS A 161 5.46 13.08 21.05
C LYS A 161 5.89 14.53 21.18
N SER A 162 5.07 15.35 21.81
CA SER A 162 5.50 16.60 22.43
C SER A 162 6.02 16.32 23.83
N THR A 163 6.98 17.12 24.29
CA THR A 163 7.41 17.09 25.70
C THR A 163 6.40 17.76 26.63
N ARG A 164 5.48 18.57 26.08
CA ARG A 164 4.42 19.26 26.81
C ARG A 164 3.20 18.36 27.00
N ARG A 165 2.47 18.60 28.09
CA ARG A 165 1.15 18.01 28.33
C ARG A 165 0.09 18.87 27.64
N ASP A 166 -0.94 18.24 27.10
CA ASP A 166 -2.07 18.88 26.42
C ASP A 166 -1.67 19.92 25.36
N ASP A 167 -0.58 19.64 24.64
CA ASP A 167 -0.02 20.51 23.60
C ASP A 167 -0.98 20.62 22.39
N LYS A 168 -1.88 21.61 22.44
CA LYS A 168 -2.88 21.84 21.40
C LYS A 168 -2.24 22.20 20.06
N ALA A 169 -1.22 23.05 20.06
CA ALA A 169 -0.52 23.44 18.83
C ALA A 169 0.10 22.23 18.13
N PHE A 170 0.67 21.29 18.90
CA PHE A 170 1.15 20.02 18.38
C PHE A 170 0.03 19.17 17.76
N LEU A 171 -1.12 19.05 18.42
CA LEU A 171 -2.25 18.27 17.93
C LEU A 171 -2.84 18.89 16.66
N ASP A 172 -3.12 20.19 16.69
CA ASP A 172 -3.70 20.93 15.57
C ASP A 172 -2.80 20.89 14.32
N ALA A 173 -1.48 20.86 14.50
CA ALA A 173 -0.53 20.74 13.39
C ALA A 173 -0.40 19.30 12.87
N LEU A 174 -0.30 18.31 13.75
CA LEU A 174 0.10 16.96 13.36
C LEU A 174 -1.06 16.00 13.17
N GLU A 175 -2.19 16.16 13.85
CA GLU A 175 -3.37 15.32 13.62
C GLU A 175 -3.86 15.38 12.18
N PRO A 176 -4.10 16.56 11.56
CA PRO A 176 -4.57 16.64 10.17
C PRO A 176 -3.45 16.41 9.14
N SER A 177 -2.20 16.25 9.58
CA SER A 177 -1.06 16.10 8.67
C SER A 177 -1.30 14.98 7.64
N PRO A 178 -0.91 15.20 6.37
CA PRO A 178 -1.02 14.18 5.34
C PRO A 178 -0.12 12.98 5.59
N LYS A 179 0.82 13.05 6.56
CA LYS A 179 1.69 11.94 6.97
C LYS A 179 0.91 10.70 7.42
N TRP A 180 -0.23 10.88 8.07
CA TRP A 180 -1.00 9.76 8.59
C TRP A 180 -1.79 9.07 7.49
N LEU A 181 -1.74 7.74 7.50
CA LEU A 181 -2.45 6.92 6.55
C LEU A 181 -3.95 7.03 6.83
N ARG A 182 -4.72 7.30 5.79
CA ARG A 182 -6.17 7.39 5.85
C ARG A 182 -6.79 6.55 4.75
N CYS A 183 -7.68 5.65 5.11
CA CYS A 183 -8.50 4.90 4.18
C CYS A 183 -9.45 5.87 3.47
N GLN A 184 -9.63 5.67 2.16
CA GLN A 184 -10.49 6.46 1.29
C GLN A 184 -11.78 5.71 0.93
N LEU A 185 -12.01 4.53 1.53
CA LEU A 185 -13.30 3.85 1.45
C LEU A 185 -14.28 4.55 2.38
N GLU A 186 -15.28 5.20 1.78
CA GLU A 186 -16.53 5.60 2.46
C GLU A 186 -17.40 4.39 2.80
#